data_AF-A0A7X7U3Z8-F1
#
_entry.id   AF-A0A7X7U3Z8-F1
#
_cell.length_a   1.000
_cell.length_b   1.000
_cell.length_c   1.000
_cell.angle_alpha   90.00
_cell.angle_beta   90.00
_cell.angle_gamma   90.00
#
_symmetry.space_group_name_H-M   'P 1'
#
loop_
_entity.id
_entity.type
_entity.pdbx_description
1 polymer ?
#
loop_
_entity_poly.entity_id
_entity_poly.type
_entity_poly.pdbx_seq_one_letter_code
_entity_poly.pdbx_strand_id
1 'polypeptide(L)'
;MRQITVNDRQQIKQLLYCDGVLGVKDSTCPAFDGFELWWYDKQHDVCRCCRSRWSDLRKQVERHSLDHAAAILWQSRNALFLRDRHLSEDHKLLQLNHLCN
;
A
#
# COMPACT_ATOMS: atom_id res chain seq x y z
N MET A 1 -9.46 1.14 8.50
CA MET A 1 -8.01 1.43 8.48
C MET A 1 -7.61 1.72 9.91
N ARG A 2 -6.68 0.97 10.46
CA ARG A 2 -6.19 1.07 11.83
C ARG A 2 -4.75 1.55 11.83
N GLN A 3 -4.42 2.56 12.62
CA GLN A 3 -3.02 2.97 12.76
C GLN A 3 -2.22 1.84 13.41
N ILE A 4 -1.05 1.54 12.86
CA ILE A 4 -0.16 0.53 13.41
C ILE A 4 1.18 1.15 13.77
N THR A 5 1.84 0.57 14.76
CA THR A 5 3.23 0.89 15.08
C THR A 5 4.08 -0.29 14.64
N VAL A 6 5.09 -0.02 13.83
CA VAL A 6 6.07 -1.00 13.38
C VAL A 6 7.41 -0.66 13.99
N ASN A 7 8.09 -1.67 14.54
CA ASN A 7 9.36 -1.47 15.24
C ASN A 7 10.58 -1.66 14.34
N ASP A 8 10.40 -2.33 13.19
CA ASP A 8 11.45 -2.57 12.21
C ASP A 8 10.88 -2.73 10.79
N ARG A 9 11.78 -2.75 9.80
CA ARG A 9 11.43 -2.94 8.38
C ARG A 9 10.99 -4.37 8.07
N GLN A 10 11.43 -5.38 8.83
CA GLN A 10 11.03 -6.76 8.60
C GLN A 10 9.55 -6.98 8.95
N GLN A 11 9.02 -6.33 9.98
CA GLN A 11 7.60 -6.34 10.30
C GLN A 11 6.76 -5.80 9.14
N ILE A 12 7.21 -4.72 8.49
CA ILE A 12 6.54 -4.18 7.30
C ILE A 12 6.53 -5.23 6.17
N LYS A 13 7.68 -5.87 5.90
CA LYS A 13 7.76 -6.92 4.89
C LYS A 13 6.85 -8.10 5.21
N GLN A 14 6.81 -8.54 6.47
CA GLN A 14 5.93 -9.63 6.91
C GLN A 14 4.46 -9.27 6.70
N LEU A 15 4.04 -8.06 7.09
CA LEU A 15 2.67 -7.59 6.88
C LEU A 15 2.29 -7.60 5.40
N LEU A 16 3.16 -7.07 4.54
CA LEU A 16 2.95 -7.09 3.09
C LEU A 16 2.87 -8.53 2.55
N TYR A 17 3.78 -9.40 2.98
CA TYR A 17 3.83 -10.80 2.54
C TYR A 17 2.62 -11.62 3.02
N CYS A 18 2.02 -11.25 4.15
CA CYS A 18 0.80 -11.87 4.70
C CYS A 18 -0.50 -11.30 4.08
N ASP A 19 -0.44 -10.76 2.87
CA ASP A 19 -1.58 -10.12 2.17
C ASP A 19 -2.15 -8.90 2.91
N GLY A 20 -1.36 -8.30 3.80
CA GLY A 20 -1.71 -7.08 4.50
C GLY A 20 -1.62 -5.88 3.56
N VAL A 21 -2.66 -5.05 3.57
CA VAL A 21 -2.69 -3.80 2.82
C VAL A 21 -2.33 -2.66 3.77
N LEU A 22 -1.20 -2.01 3.49
CA LEU A 22 -0.73 -0.87 4.27
C LEU A 22 -1.21 0.43 3.62
N GLY A 23 -1.48 1.41 4.46
CA GLY A 23 -1.89 2.75 4.09
C GLY A 23 -0.92 3.76 4.66
N VAL A 24 -0.43 4.68 3.85
CA VAL A 24 0.27 5.87 4.33
C VAL A 24 -0.69 7.03 4.22
N LYS A 25 -0.94 7.75 5.32
CA LYS A 25 -1.80 8.92 5.27
C LYS A 25 -1.07 10.04 4.52
N ASP A 26 -1.56 10.37 3.34
CA ASP A 26 -1.07 11.49 2.54
C ASP A 26 -2.10 12.62 2.58
N SER A 27 -1.81 13.63 3.39
CA SER A 27 -2.63 14.84 3.49
C SER A 27 -2.61 15.69 2.23
N THR A 28 -1.71 15.39 1.29
CA THR A 28 -1.59 16.16 0.06
C THR A 28 -2.60 15.76 -1.00
N CYS A 29 -3.25 14.59 -0.97
CA CYS A 29 -4.27 14.20 -1.98
C CYS A 29 -5.53 13.61 -1.33
N PRO A 30 -6.76 14.11 -1.61
CA PRO A 30 -7.99 13.65 -0.97
C PRO A 30 -8.52 12.29 -1.47
N ALA A 31 -7.89 11.68 -2.46
CA ALA A 31 -8.33 10.39 -2.98
C ALA A 31 -7.99 9.24 -2.01
N PHE A 32 -8.77 8.15 -2.07
CA PHE A 32 -8.69 7.02 -1.13
C PHE A 32 -8.75 7.45 0.35
N ASP A 33 -9.61 8.42 0.68
CA ASP A 33 -9.73 9.00 2.03
C ASP A 33 -8.43 9.65 2.54
N GLY A 34 -7.54 10.08 1.64
CA GLY A 34 -6.24 10.64 2.00
C GLY A 34 -5.18 9.59 2.29
N PHE A 35 -5.27 8.41 1.68
CA PHE A 35 -4.33 7.32 1.88
C PHE A 35 -3.70 6.83 0.58
N GLU A 36 -2.40 6.69 0.61
CA GLU A 36 -1.64 5.92 -0.35
C GLU A 36 -1.65 4.44 0.08
N LEU A 37 -2.07 3.55 -0.81
CA LEU A 37 -2.23 2.13 -0.49
C LEU A 37 -1.06 1.31 -1.03
N TRP A 38 -0.55 0.40 -0.20
CA TRP A 38 0.56 -0.49 -0.48
C TRP A 38 0.15 -1.93 -0.25
N TRP A 39 0.44 -2.79 -1.20
CA TRP A 39 0.24 -4.24 -1.05
C TRP A 39 1.32 -4.98 -1.81
N TYR A 40 1.53 -6.24 -1.45
CA TYR A 40 2.46 -7.10 -2.16
C TYR A 40 1.71 -8.02 -3.12
N ASP A 41 2.14 -8.02 -4.36
CA ASP A 41 1.64 -8.87 -5.42
C ASP A 41 2.56 -10.08 -5.55
N LYS A 42 2.15 -11.18 -4.90
CA LYS A 42 2.89 -12.45 -4.90
C LYS A 42 3.07 -13.05 -6.29
N GLN A 43 2.18 -12.76 -7.24
CA GLN A 43 2.26 -13.33 -8.59
C GLN A 43 3.44 -12.74 -9.38
N HIS A 44 3.73 -11.47 -9.14
CA HIS A 44 4.75 -10.71 -9.85
C HIS A 44 5.99 -10.43 -8.99
N ASP A 45 6.01 -10.89 -7.74
CA ASP A 45 7.07 -10.64 -6.75
C ASP A 45 7.40 -9.13 -6.58
N VAL A 46 6.36 -8.28 -6.57
CA VAL A 46 6.52 -6.83 -6.45
C VAL A 46 5.57 -6.23 -5.43
N CYS A 47 5.97 -5.15 -4.79
CA CYS A 47 5.07 -4.29 -4.04
C CYS A 47 4.43 -3.27 -4.97
N ARG A 48 3.11 -3.20 -4.94
CA ARG A 48 2.36 -2.19 -5.67
C ARG A 48 1.95 -1.08 -4.72
N CYS A 49 2.11 0.15 -5.20
CA CYS A 49 1.68 1.35 -4.53
C CYS A 49 0.63 2.05 -5.37
N CYS A 50 -0.58 2.22 -4.85
CA CYS A 50 -1.61 3.02 -5.47
C CYS A 50 -1.63 4.42 -4.85
N ARG A 51 -1.26 5.40 -5.69
CA ARG A 51 -1.34 6.83 -5.39
C ARG A 51 -2.33 7.47 -6.34
N SER A 52 -2.98 8.52 -5.87
CA SER A 52 -3.73 9.41 -6.75
C SER A 52 -2.92 10.67 -6.97
N ARG A 53 -2.77 11.10 -8.22
CA ARG A 53 -2.14 12.38 -8.52
C ARG A 53 -3.16 13.50 -8.37
N TRP A 54 -2.69 14.62 -7.82
CA TRP A 54 -3.49 15.84 -7.66
C TRP A 54 -3.99 16.42 -9.00
N SER A 55 -3.21 16.23 -10.05
CA SER A 55 -3.44 16.85 -11.36
C SER A 55 -4.66 16.31 -12.11
N ASP A 56 -5.03 15.06 -11.90
CA ASP A 56 -6.04 14.38 -12.72
C ASP A 56 -6.91 13.38 -11.96
N LEU A 57 -6.71 13.24 -10.63
CA LEU A 57 -7.34 12.22 -9.79
C LEU A 57 -7.16 10.79 -10.32
N ARG A 58 -6.27 10.58 -11.30
CA ARG A 58 -6.03 9.27 -11.87
C ARG A 58 -5.24 8.46 -10.87
N LYS A 59 -5.67 7.22 -10.70
CA LYS A 59 -5.02 6.24 -9.85
C LYS A 59 -3.81 5.73 -10.63
N GLN A 60 -2.62 6.03 -10.13
CA GLN A 60 -1.40 5.46 -10.65
C GLN A 60 -0.98 4.33 -9.73
N VAL A 61 -0.76 3.14 -10.30
CA VAL A 61 -0.18 2.02 -9.59
C VAL A 61 1.29 1.94 -9.97
N GLU A 62 2.15 2.23 -9.01
CA GLU A 62 3.60 2.10 -9.15
C GLU A 62 4.03 0.72 -8.65
N ARG A 63 5.11 0.19 -9.24
CA ARG A 63 5.71 -1.09 -8.88
C ARG A 63 7.06 -0.81 -8.22
N HIS A 64 7.24 -1.38 -7.04
CA HIS A 64 8.42 -1.22 -6.21
C HIS A 64 8.91 -2.61 -5.78
N SER A 65 10.21 -2.77 -5.55
CA SER A 65 10.69 -4.00 -4.89
C SER A 65 10.22 -4.02 -3.43
N LEU A 66 10.14 -5.21 -2.84
CA LEU A 66 9.75 -5.38 -1.44
C LEU A 66 10.65 -4.57 -0.49
N ASP A 67 11.96 -4.54 -0.75
CA ASP A 67 12.92 -3.73 0.00
C ASP A 67 12.66 -2.24 -0.12
N HIS A 68 12.38 -1.76 -1.33
CA HIS A 68 12.14 -0.34 -1.57
C HIS A 68 10.83 0.12 -0.94
N ALA A 69 9.76 -0.66 -1.09
CA ALA A 69 8.49 -0.42 -0.43
C ALA A 69 8.64 -0.39 1.09
N ALA A 70 9.32 -1.38 1.68
CA ALA A 70 9.56 -1.42 3.11
C ALA A 70 10.36 -0.20 3.60
N ALA A 71 11.32 0.31 2.80
CA ALA A 71 12.06 1.52 3.14
C ALA A 71 11.17 2.78 3.15
N ILE A 72 10.30 2.95 2.14
CA ILE A 72 9.37 4.09 2.07
C ILE A 72 8.35 4.05 3.21
N LEU A 73 7.76 2.88 3.45
CA LEU A 73 6.80 2.68 4.53
C LEU A 73 7.44 2.89 5.91
N TRP A 74 8.70 2.51 6.08
CA TRP A 74 9.46 2.74 7.31
C TRP A 74 9.75 4.22 7.58
N GLN A 75 10.05 4.99 6.53
CA GLN A 75 10.17 6.45 6.63
C GLN A 75 8.84 7.06 7.10
N SER A 76 7.73 6.52 6.62
CA SER A 76 6.37 6.95 6.95
C SER A 76 5.75 6.22 8.15
N ARG A 77 6.55 5.52 8.98
CA ARG A 77 6.06 4.65 10.06
C ARG A 77 5.11 5.33 11.07
N ASN A 78 5.27 6.64 11.28
CA ASN A 78 4.43 7.42 12.21
C ASN A 78 3.02 7.66 11.65
N ALA A 79 2.84 7.55 10.34
CA ALA A 79 1.57 7.72 9.63
C ALA A 79 1.18 6.44 8.87
N LEU A 80 1.58 5.28 9.41
CA LEU A 80 1.30 3.97 8.83
C LEU A 80 0.01 3.39 9.38
N PHE A 81 -0.83 2.91 8.48
CA PHE A 81 -2.12 2.31 8.77
C PHE A 81 -2.17 0.93 8.13
N LEU A 82 -2.88 0.01 8.77
CA LEU A 82 -3.21 -1.30 8.23
C LEU A 82 -4.70 -1.28 7.87
N ARG A 83 -5.03 -1.80 6.70
CA ARG A 83 -6.41 -2.01 6.30
C ARG A 83 -6.96 -3.24 7.01
N ASP A 84 -8.21 -3.16 7.47
CA ASP A 84 -8.85 -4.27 8.20
C ASP A 84 -9.16 -5.47 7.29
N ARG A 85 -9.26 -5.25 5.98
CA ARG A 85 -9.46 -6.30 4.98
C ARG A 85 -8.14 -6.68 4.34
N HIS A 86 -7.92 -7.98 4.21
CA HIS A 86 -6.77 -8.53 3.50
C HIS A 86 -6.91 -8.31 2.00
N LEU A 87 -5.79 -8.35 1.26
CA LEU A 87 -5.80 -8.17 -0.20
C LEU A 87 -6.71 -9.19 -0.91
N SER A 88 -6.74 -10.43 -0.42
CA SER A 88 -7.60 -11.52 -0.93
C SER A 88 -9.10 -11.25 -0.77
N GLU A 89 -9.49 -10.42 0.19
CA GLU A 89 -10.88 -10.08 0.50
C GLU A 89 -11.28 -8.71 -0.09
N ASP A 90 -10.31 -7.92 -0.56
CA ASP A 90 -10.57 -6.61 -1.14
C ASP A 90 -10.73 -6.70 -2.66
N HIS A 91 -11.97 -6.99 -3.08
CA HIS A 91 -12.36 -7.07 -4.49
C HIS A 91 -11.99 -5.83 -5.31
N LYS A 92 -11.94 -4.63 -4.70
CA LYS A 92 -11.58 -3.40 -5.41
C LYS A 92 -10.08 -3.35 -5.71
N LEU A 93 -9.25 -3.76 -4.75
CA LEU A 93 -7.81 -3.86 -4.96
C LEU A 93 -7.45 -5.02 -5.89
N LEU A 94 -8.15 -6.15 -5.80
CA LEU A 94 -7.99 -7.24 -6.76
C LEU A 94 -8.32 -6.80 -8.18
N GLN A 95 -9.43 -6.09 -8.41
CA GLN A 95 -9.76 -5.53 -9.72
C GLN A 95 -8.67 -4.57 -10.23
N LEU A 96 -8.17 -3.67 -9.38
CA LEU A 96 -7.04 -2.80 -9.72
C LEU A 96 -5.77 -3.59 -10.06
N ASN A 97 -5.51 -4.67 -9.33
CA ASN A 97 -4.37 -5.53 -9.56
C ASN A 97 -4.45 -6.22 -10.93
N HIS A 98 -5.64 -6.71 -11.29
CA HIS A 98 -5.92 -7.33 -12.59
C HIS A 98 -5.91 -6.34 -13.77
N LEU A 99 -6.35 -5.10 -13.57
CA LEU A 99 -6.34 -4.05 -14.60
C LEU A 99 -4.95 -3.48 -14.89
N CYS A 100 -3.99 -3.69 -14.00
CA CYS A 100 -2.60 -3.27 -14.16
C CYS A 100 -1.69 -4.39 -14.69
N ASN A 101 -2.28 -5.42 -15.33
CA ASN A 101 -1.60 -6.42 -16.17
C ASN A 101 -1.51 -5.96 -17.62
#